data_AF-A0A7C9AX48-F1
#
_entry.id   AF-A0A7C9AX48-F1
#
_cell.length_a   1.000
_cell.length_b   1.000
_cell.length_c   1.000
_cell.angle_alpha   90.00
_cell.angle_beta   90.00
_cell.angle_gamma   90.00
#
_symmetry.space_group_name_H-M   'P 1'
#
loop_
_entity.id
_entity.type
_entity.pdbx_description
1 polymer ?
#
loop_
_entity_poly.entity_id
_entity_poly.type
_entity_poly.pdbx_seq_one_letter_code
_entity_poly.pdbx_strand_id
1 'polypeptide(L)'
;EIGELSNLLSLDLIGCQHLEKLPGEMSNLINLTHLQLYGCDRLRQMPIGLGNLTNLQRLDYFVATQSSPNVGCDLTKLNTLNNLERKLTIVLRGRRCESRAANLQMKDKLMDLEL
;
A
#
# COMPACT_ATOMS: atom_id res chain seq x y z
N GLU A 1 -13.83 3.90 -15.91
CA GLU A 1 -13.30 4.15 -14.54
C GLU A 1 -11.86 3.66 -14.43
N ILE A 2 -11.08 4.04 -13.39
CA ILE A 2 -9.67 3.60 -13.31
C ILE A 2 -9.55 2.07 -13.29
N GLY A 3 -10.52 1.37 -12.69
CA GLY A 3 -10.57 -0.08 -12.60
C GLY A 3 -10.76 -0.81 -13.94
N GLU A 4 -11.04 -0.08 -15.03
CA GLU A 4 -11.11 -0.64 -16.39
C GLU A 4 -9.74 -0.66 -17.08
N LEU A 5 -8.73 0.00 -16.49
CA LEU A 5 -7.37 0.08 -17.02
C LEU A 5 -6.55 -1.16 -16.64
N SER A 6 -7.03 -2.35 -17.01
CA SER A 6 -6.39 -3.63 -16.66
C SER A 6 -4.95 -3.75 -17.16
N ASN A 7 -4.57 -3.01 -18.20
CA ASN A 7 -3.20 -2.95 -18.75
C ASN A 7 -2.33 -1.83 -18.13
N LEU A 8 -2.83 -1.09 -17.15
CA LEU A 8 -2.06 -0.04 -16.49
C LEU A 8 -0.87 -0.64 -15.75
N LEU A 9 0.33 -0.22 -16.10
CA LEU A 9 1.58 -0.70 -15.47
C LEU A 9 2.03 0.21 -14.33
N SER A 10 1.78 1.51 -14.43
CA SER A 10 2.25 2.52 -13.48
C SER A 10 1.16 3.53 -13.19
N LEU A 11 0.98 3.83 -11.90
CA LEU A 11 0.12 4.88 -11.39
C LEU A 11 0.95 5.78 -10.47
N ASP A 12 1.22 6.99 -10.95
CA ASP A 12 1.93 8.03 -10.21
C ASP A 12 0.94 9.05 -9.64
N LEU A 13 0.92 9.15 -8.31
CA LEU A 13 0.12 10.09 -7.55
C LEU A 13 1.00 10.91 -6.59
N ILE A 14 2.32 10.99 -6.87
CA ILE A 14 3.25 11.73 -6.01
C ILE A 14 2.77 13.18 -5.81
N GLY A 15 2.81 13.63 -4.56
CA GLY A 15 2.46 15.00 -4.20
C GLY A 15 0.96 15.32 -4.25
N CYS A 16 0.08 14.32 -4.38
CA CYS A 16 -1.36 14.52 -4.25
C CYS A 16 -1.76 14.73 -2.78
N GLN A 17 -1.38 15.88 -2.22
CA GLN A 17 -1.54 16.23 -0.80
C GLN A 17 -3.00 16.20 -0.31
N HIS A 18 -3.96 16.37 -1.20
CA HIS A 18 -5.39 16.35 -0.89
C HIS A 18 -6.07 14.99 -1.12
N LEU A 19 -5.34 13.97 -1.60
CA LEU A 19 -5.89 12.65 -1.84
C LEU A 19 -6.25 11.98 -0.51
N GLU A 20 -7.55 11.78 -0.26
CA GLU A 20 -8.00 11.15 0.99
C GLU A 20 -8.20 9.63 0.86
N LYS A 21 -8.54 9.16 -0.35
CA LYS A 21 -8.88 7.77 -0.64
C LYS A 21 -8.44 7.39 -2.04
N LEU A 22 -8.03 6.13 -2.18
CA LEU A 22 -7.86 5.50 -3.48
C LEU A 22 -9.17 4.81 -3.90
N PRO A 23 -9.44 4.66 -5.21
CA PRO A 23 -10.64 3.96 -5.71
C PRO A 23 -10.73 2.52 -5.21
N GLY A 24 -11.95 2.01 -5.00
CA GLY A 24 -12.17 0.65 -4.51
C GLY A 24 -11.82 -0.41 -5.55
N GLU A 25 -11.90 -0.05 -6.83
CA GLU A 25 -11.68 -0.87 -8.01
C GLU A 25 -10.18 -1.03 -8.33
N MET A 26 -9.29 -0.50 -7.47
CA MET A 26 -7.83 -0.66 -7.62
C MET A 26 -7.42 -2.14 -7.72
N SER A 27 -8.17 -3.06 -7.12
CA SER A 27 -7.94 -4.51 -7.24
C SER A 27 -8.00 -5.05 -8.68
N ASN A 28 -8.58 -4.30 -9.62
CA ASN A 28 -8.71 -4.71 -11.02
C ASN A 28 -7.44 -4.38 -11.85
N LEU A 29 -6.52 -3.59 -11.29
CA LEU A 29 -5.27 -3.20 -11.93
C LEU A 29 -4.22 -4.32 -11.84
N ILE A 30 -4.58 -5.54 -12.27
CA ILE A 30 -3.78 -6.76 -12.05
C ILE A 30 -2.37 -6.71 -12.67
N ASN A 31 -2.15 -5.88 -13.69
CA ASN A 31 -0.84 -5.69 -14.33
C ASN A 31 -0.03 -4.54 -13.71
N LEU A 32 -0.55 -3.87 -12.67
CA LEU A 32 0.14 -2.75 -12.04
C LEU A 32 1.43 -3.23 -11.39
N THR A 33 2.54 -2.61 -11.80
CA THR A 33 3.88 -2.87 -11.27
C THR A 33 4.37 -1.72 -10.40
N HIS A 34 3.88 -0.50 -10.63
CA HIS A 34 4.32 0.69 -9.90
C HIS A 34 3.11 1.49 -9.39
N LEU A 35 3.06 1.70 -8.07
CA LEU A 35 2.12 2.59 -7.41
C LEU A 35 2.91 3.57 -6.54
N GLN A 36 2.89 4.85 -6.90
CA GLN A 36 3.64 5.89 -6.21
C GLN A 36 2.68 6.86 -5.54
N LEU A 37 2.85 7.02 -4.23
CA LEU A 37 1.95 7.71 -3.32
C LEU A 37 2.71 8.64 -2.36
N TYR A 38 4.01 8.82 -2.55
CA TYR A 38 4.82 9.73 -1.74
C TYR A 38 4.24 11.15 -1.76
N GLY A 39 4.09 11.78 -0.58
CA GLY A 39 3.47 13.11 -0.45
C GLY A 39 1.94 13.13 -0.50
N CYS A 40 1.27 11.96 -0.49
CA CYS A 40 -0.18 11.84 -0.29
C CYS A 40 -0.57 11.89 1.20
N ASP A 41 -0.24 12.98 1.88
CA ASP A 41 -0.30 13.07 3.34
C ASP A 41 -1.74 13.05 3.91
N ARG A 42 -2.78 13.22 3.09
CA ARG A 42 -4.17 13.07 3.54
C ARG A 42 -4.76 11.69 3.32
N LEU A 43 -4.03 10.77 2.69
CA LEU A 43 -4.51 9.42 2.40
C LEU A 43 -4.81 8.70 3.71
N ARG A 44 -6.05 8.25 3.89
CA ARG A 44 -6.53 7.71 5.17
C ARG A 44 -6.38 6.20 5.28
N GLN A 45 -6.42 5.50 4.15
CA GLN A 45 -6.37 4.04 4.10
C GLN A 45 -5.93 3.55 2.71
N MET A 46 -5.37 2.35 2.65
CA MET A 46 -5.14 1.64 1.40
C MET A 46 -6.45 1.05 0.85
N PRO A 47 -6.61 0.92 -0.49
CA PRO A 47 -7.82 0.41 -1.10
C PRO A 47 -8.06 -1.05 -0.71
N ILE A 48 -9.33 -1.45 -0.75
CA ILE A 48 -9.71 -2.86 -0.58
C ILE A 48 -9.09 -3.65 -1.73
N GLY A 49 -8.53 -4.82 -1.44
CA GLY A 49 -7.91 -5.66 -2.46
C GLY A 49 -6.54 -5.19 -2.97
N LEU A 50 -5.85 -4.25 -2.30
CA LEU A 50 -4.43 -3.94 -2.61
C LEU A 50 -3.57 -5.22 -2.71
N GLY A 51 -3.84 -6.21 -1.85
CA GLY A 51 -3.12 -7.49 -1.86
C GLY A 51 -3.32 -8.31 -3.14
N ASN A 52 -4.28 -7.97 -4.00
CA ASN A 52 -4.48 -8.63 -5.30
C ASN A 52 -3.50 -8.13 -6.36
N LEU A 53 -2.78 -7.02 -6.11
CA LEU A 53 -1.79 -6.46 -7.01
C LEU A 53 -0.46 -7.22 -6.90
N THR A 54 -0.47 -8.53 -7.14
CA THR A 54 0.69 -9.42 -6.91
C THR A 54 1.88 -9.12 -7.83
N ASN A 55 1.64 -8.44 -8.95
CA ASN A 55 2.68 -7.93 -9.85
C ASN A 55 3.32 -6.62 -9.37
N LEU A 56 2.86 -6.05 -8.25
CA LEU A 56 3.37 -4.78 -7.75
C LEU A 56 4.82 -4.94 -7.29
N GLN A 57 5.71 -4.21 -7.95
CA GLN A 57 7.14 -4.16 -7.69
C GLN A 57 7.52 -2.91 -6.90
N ARG A 58 6.78 -1.81 -7.09
CA ARG A 58 7.04 -0.57 -6.36
C ARG A 58 5.79 -0.06 -5.66
N LEU A 59 5.92 0.08 -4.35
CA LEU A 59 5.00 0.80 -3.47
C LEU A 59 5.85 1.62 -2.50
N ASP A 60 5.82 2.94 -2.62
CA ASP A 60 6.69 3.84 -1.83
C ASP A 60 6.03 4.32 -0.52
N TYR A 61 4.70 4.25 -0.42
CA TYR A 61 3.93 4.73 0.71
C TYR A 61 2.71 3.84 1.00
N PHE A 62 2.56 3.39 2.25
CA PHE A 62 1.49 2.52 2.71
C PHE A 62 0.87 3.07 4.00
N VAL A 63 -0.46 3.20 4.02
CA VAL A 63 -1.18 3.65 5.21
C VAL A 63 -1.73 2.45 5.98
N ALA A 64 -1.16 2.22 7.16
CA ALA A 64 -1.56 1.16 8.07
C ALA A 64 -2.59 1.68 9.09
N THR A 65 -3.82 1.18 8.98
CA THR A 65 -4.93 1.53 9.88
C THR A 65 -5.30 0.39 10.79
N GLN A 66 -5.84 0.70 11.97
CA GLN A 66 -6.41 -0.29 12.86
C GLN A 66 -7.75 -0.81 12.30
N SER A 67 -7.86 -2.11 12.03
CA SER A 67 -9.12 -2.72 11.57
C SER A 67 -10.16 -2.85 12.69
N SER A 68 -9.74 -3.03 13.94
CA SER A 68 -10.63 -3.02 15.12
C SER A 68 -9.84 -2.77 16.42
N PRO A 69 -10.48 -2.33 17.52
CA PRO A 69 -9.81 -1.92 18.76
C PRO A 69 -8.85 -2.95 19.37
N ASN A 70 -9.05 -4.24 19.06
CA ASN A 70 -8.29 -5.37 19.60
C ASN A 70 -7.48 -6.13 18.53
N VAL A 71 -7.56 -5.71 17.26
CA VAL A 71 -6.79 -6.26 16.16
C VAL A 71 -5.74 -5.22 15.79
N GLY A 72 -4.48 -5.67 15.59
CA GLY A 72 -3.39 -4.79 15.17
C GLY A 72 -3.65 -4.10 13.82
N CYS A 73 -2.67 -3.32 13.36
CA CYS A 73 -2.79 -2.63 12.07
C CYS A 73 -2.97 -3.63 10.91
N ASP A 74 -3.76 -3.23 9.91
CA ASP A 74 -3.96 -4.01 8.70
C ASP A 74 -2.74 -3.97 7.77
N LEU A 75 -1.69 -4.67 8.19
CA LEU A 75 -0.51 -4.92 7.36
C LEU A 75 -0.66 -6.21 6.55
N THR A 76 -1.75 -6.94 6.72
CA THR A 76 -1.98 -8.24 6.06
C THR A 76 -2.01 -8.13 4.54
N LYS A 77 -2.46 -6.98 4.02
CA LYS A 77 -2.42 -6.64 2.59
C LYS A 77 -1.01 -6.68 1.99
N LEU A 78 0.04 -6.44 2.78
CA LEU A 78 1.42 -6.51 2.31
C LEU A 78 1.93 -7.94 2.20
N ASN A 79 1.32 -8.92 2.87
CA ASN A 79 1.81 -10.31 2.90
C ASN A 79 1.78 -10.98 1.52
N THR A 80 0.91 -10.53 0.61
CA THR A 80 0.82 -11.08 -0.76
C THR A 80 1.72 -10.35 -1.76
N LEU A 81 2.21 -9.14 -1.41
CA LEU A 81 3.00 -8.29 -2.29
C LEU A 81 4.50 -8.64 -2.21
N ASN A 82 4.86 -9.85 -2.65
CA ASN A 82 6.21 -10.40 -2.47
C ASN A 82 7.27 -9.80 -3.40
N ASN A 83 6.83 -9.10 -4.45
CA ASN A 83 7.73 -8.51 -5.43
C ASN A 83 8.13 -7.08 -5.09
N LEU A 84 7.71 -6.53 -3.93
CA LEU A 84 8.05 -5.16 -3.55
C LEU A 84 9.56 -5.00 -3.41
N GLU A 85 10.09 -4.05 -4.16
CA GLU A 85 11.50 -3.70 -4.19
C GLU A 85 11.66 -2.24 -3.74
N ARG A 86 12.90 -1.87 -3.39
CA ARG A 86 13.29 -0.50 -3.00
C ARG A 86 12.72 -0.09 -1.63
N LYS A 87 12.47 1.21 -1.44
CA LYS A 87 12.02 1.79 -0.16
C LYS A 87 10.50 1.74 -0.07
N LEU A 88 10.00 1.28 1.07
CA LEU A 88 8.59 1.35 1.46
C LEU A 88 8.47 2.17 2.74
N THR A 89 7.64 3.21 2.71
CA THR A 89 7.28 4.00 3.90
C THR A 89 5.94 3.51 4.42
N ILE A 90 5.86 3.07 5.67
CA ILE A 90 4.61 2.66 6.31
C ILE A 90 4.23 3.74 7.31
N VAL A 91 3.05 4.32 7.18
CA VAL A 91 2.54 5.32 8.11
C VAL A 91 1.37 4.73 8.91
N LEU A 92 1.52 4.76 10.23
CA LEU A 92 0.48 4.29 11.16
C LEU A 92 -0.56 5.40 11.38
N ARG A 93 -1.83 5.10 11.10
CA ARG A 93 -2.97 5.99 11.40
C ARG A 93 -3.94 5.32 12.36
N GLY A 94 -4.03 5.83 13.59
CA GLY A 94 -4.93 5.33 14.63
C GLY A 94 -4.32 5.43 16.03
N ARG A 95 -5.14 5.40 17.09
CA ARG A 95 -4.70 5.66 18.48
C ARG A 95 -3.92 4.50 19.14
N ARG A 96 -3.92 3.28 18.56
CA ARG A 96 -3.38 2.05 19.19
C ARG A 96 -2.79 1.06 18.19
N CYS A 97 -2.10 1.56 17.18
CA CYS A 97 -1.53 0.71 16.14
C CYS A 97 -0.17 0.14 16.59
N GLU A 98 -0.17 -0.95 17.36
CA GLU A 98 1.05 -1.74 17.58
C GLU A 98 1.32 -2.56 16.31
N SER A 99 2.46 -2.33 15.66
CA SER A 99 2.85 -3.04 14.45
C SER A 99 3.15 -4.52 14.78
N ARG A 100 2.13 -5.39 14.72
CA ARG A 100 2.40 -6.83 14.52
C ARG A 100 3.02 -6.92 13.14
N ALA A 101 4.32 -7.21 13.08
CA ALA A 101 5.10 -7.19 11.86
C ALA A 101 4.31 -7.84 10.71
N ALA A 102 4.02 -7.08 9.66
CA ALA A 102 3.82 -7.72 8.36
C ALA A 102 5.05 -8.59 8.12
N ASN A 103 4.92 -9.60 7.27
CA ASN A 103 6.04 -10.44 6.88
C ASN A 103 7.02 -9.69 5.95
N LEU A 104 7.51 -8.53 6.43
CA LEU A 104 8.46 -7.65 5.78
C LEU A 104 9.87 -8.24 5.87
N GLN A 105 10.13 -9.10 6.87
CA GLN A 105 11.40 -9.82 7.02
C GLN A 105 11.68 -10.82 5.88
N MET A 106 10.65 -11.31 5.18
CA MET A 106 10.79 -12.16 3.98
C MET A 106 10.79 -11.36 2.66
N LYS A 107 10.76 -10.03 2.71
CA LYS A 107 10.86 -9.16 1.53
C LYS A 107 12.31 -8.69 1.38
N ASP A 108 13.16 -9.65 1.08
CA ASP A 108 14.60 -9.53 0.81
C ASP A 108 14.96 -8.44 -0.24
N LYS A 109 14.01 -8.05 -1.09
CA LYS A 109 14.17 -6.98 -2.08
C LYS A 109 13.89 -5.55 -1.57
N LEU A 110 13.37 -5.39 -0.34
CA LEU A 110 13.21 -4.07 0.26
C LEU A 110 14.58 -3.55 0.72
N MET A 111 14.94 -2.36 0.23
CA MET A 111 16.22 -1.72 0.56
C MET A 111 16.14 -0.86 1.82
N ASP A 112 14.95 -0.36 2.16
CA ASP A 112 14.73 0.52 3.31
C ASP A 112 13.26 0.44 3.77
N LEU A 113 13.05 0.51 5.09
CA LEU A 113 11.75 0.50 5.73
C LEU A 113 11.71 1.63 6.76
N GLU A 114 10.80 2.59 6.53
CA GLU A 114 10.53 3.70 7.44
C GLU A 114 9.13 3.51 8.04
N LEU A 115 9.01 3.59 9.37
CA LEU A 115 7.79 3.39 10.17
C LEU A 115 7.29 4.70 10.78
#